data_AF-A0A9W7JFK1-F1
#
_entry.id   AF-A0A9W7JFK1-F1
#
_cell.length_a   1.000
_cell.length_b   1.000
_cell.length_c   1.000
_cell.angle_alpha   90.00
_cell.angle_beta   90.00
_cell.angle_gamma   90.00
#
_symmetry.space_group_name_H-M   'P 1'
#
loop_
_entity.id
_entity.type
_entity.pdbx_description
1 polymer ?
#
loop_
_entity_poly.entity_id
_entity_poly.type
_entity_poly.pdbx_seq_one_letter_code
_entity_poly.pdbx_strand_id
1 'polypeptide(L)'
;MWKTEWFTFYSLHYLRKEYDMFVLALISGFHECLSTPTDHLKSYMLTEMGADAFLPDITPSASPQPLLPLLAPSPLTPFTNSTIPKLSGLCMLNFTSTQNLMTMTSIDCWAAFAPLLENVICCPQLHATLVILVGQLSKETGVLALNRTLAKPCLSDIEQVLEGQGAGENLIQVCSIHPSNLTEASCPVKDVDEFENTVNLSELLASCEKIDPVKECCDQVCQGAISDAATRLALKASDPLSMDGPHVLPEHSTRVNDCKTVVLRWLASKLDPYHAKEILRGLTSCNVNKGEYT
;
A
#
# COMPACT_ATOMS: atom_id res chain seq x y z
N MET A 1 -28.15 23.97 -9.55
CA MET A 1 -28.84 22.74 -9.98
C MET A 1 -28.04 21.87 -10.96
N TRP A 2 -27.03 22.40 -11.67
CA TRP A 2 -26.24 21.64 -12.66
C TRP A 2 -24.86 21.13 -12.17
N LYS A 3 -24.41 21.53 -10.98
CA LYS A 3 -23.08 21.14 -10.45
C LYS A 3 -23.06 19.76 -9.80
N THR A 4 -24.17 19.34 -9.20
CA THR A 4 -24.27 18.08 -8.47
C THR A 4 -24.30 16.88 -9.41
N GLU A 5 -25.08 16.96 -10.49
CA GLU A 5 -25.15 15.89 -11.52
C GLU A 5 -23.81 15.67 -12.22
N TRP A 6 -23.05 16.74 -12.50
CA TRP A 6 -21.71 16.63 -13.07
C TRP A 6 -20.72 15.92 -12.13
N PHE A 7 -20.78 16.17 -10.82
CA PHE A 7 -19.89 15.55 -9.85
C PHE A 7 -20.23 14.09 -9.54
N THR A 8 -21.52 13.74 -9.51
CA THR A 8 -21.95 12.34 -9.39
C THR A 8 -21.57 11.58 -10.66
N PHE A 9 -21.73 12.19 -11.85
CA PHE A 9 -21.28 11.59 -13.09
C PHE A 9 -19.76 11.43 -13.10
N TYR A 10 -18.99 12.45 -12.68
CA TYR A 10 -17.51 12.38 -12.65
C TYR A 10 -16.98 11.38 -11.62
N SER A 11 -17.57 11.31 -10.42
CA SER A 11 -17.16 10.33 -9.39
C SER A 11 -17.57 8.92 -9.77
N LEU A 12 -18.77 8.70 -10.33
CA LEU A 12 -19.14 7.40 -10.89
C LEU A 12 -18.28 7.05 -12.10
N HIS A 13 -17.89 8.01 -12.95
CA HIS A 13 -17.02 7.75 -14.09
C HIS A 13 -15.57 7.50 -13.67
N TYR A 14 -15.11 8.15 -12.60
CA TYR A 14 -13.77 7.98 -12.05
C TYR A 14 -13.69 6.66 -11.30
N LEU A 15 -14.63 6.37 -10.40
CA LEU A 15 -14.77 5.07 -9.76
C LEU A 15 -15.03 3.95 -10.77
N ARG A 16 -15.86 4.16 -11.81
CA ARG A 16 -16.04 3.17 -12.89
C ARG A 16 -14.80 3.03 -13.76
N LYS A 17 -14.05 4.09 -14.05
CA LYS A 17 -12.80 3.99 -14.82
C LYS A 17 -11.68 3.37 -14.02
N GLU A 18 -11.55 3.68 -12.73
CA GLU A 18 -10.59 3.01 -11.86
C GLU A 18 -11.02 1.57 -11.62
N TYR A 19 -12.31 1.29 -11.38
CA TYR A 19 -12.81 -0.07 -11.24
C TYR A 19 -12.71 -0.89 -12.53
N ASP A 20 -13.06 -0.33 -13.70
CA ASP A 20 -12.82 -0.98 -14.99
C ASP A 20 -11.32 -1.12 -15.24
N MET A 21 -10.47 -0.16 -14.87
CA MET A 21 -9.02 -0.29 -15.01
C MET A 21 -8.45 -1.35 -14.06
N PHE A 22 -8.94 -1.44 -12.82
CA PHE A 22 -8.55 -2.46 -11.84
C PHE A 22 -9.05 -3.84 -12.28
N VAL A 23 -10.32 -3.98 -12.68
CA VAL A 23 -10.90 -5.24 -13.15
C VAL A 23 -10.29 -5.67 -14.49
N LEU A 24 -10.06 -4.75 -15.44
CA LEU A 24 -9.37 -5.06 -16.69
C LEU A 24 -7.90 -5.40 -16.47
N ALA A 25 -7.18 -4.69 -15.58
CA ALA A 25 -5.81 -5.04 -15.21
C ALA A 25 -5.72 -6.40 -14.48
N LEU A 26 -6.73 -6.72 -13.66
CA LEU A 26 -6.87 -8.03 -13.01
C LEU A 26 -7.23 -9.14 -14.00
N ILE A 27 -7.96 -8.88 -15.09
CA ILE A 27 -8.29 -9.93 -16.08
C ILE A 27 -7.18 -10.06 -17.14
N SER A 28 -6.52 -8.98 -17.54
CA SER A 28 -5.42 -9.00 -18.51
C SER A 28 -4.10 -9.44 -17.88
N GLY A 29 -3.81 -9.04 -16.64
CA GLY A 29 -2.57 -9.35 -15.94
C GLY A 29 -2.40 -10.84 -15.65
N PHE A 30 -3.48 -11.57 -15.36
CA PHE A 30 -3.40 -13.02 -15.20
C PHE A 30 -3.14 -13.75 -16.53
N HIS A 31 -3.57 -13.18 -17.67
CA HIS A 31 -3.30 -13.76 -18.99
C HIS A 31 -1.85 -13.52 -19.44
N GLU A 32 -1.28 -12.35 -19.10
CA GLU A 32 0.12 -12.03 -19.38
C GLU A 32 1.10 -12.72 -18.42
N CYS A 33 0.80 -12.84 -17.12
CA CYS A 33 1.66 -13.62 -16.20
C CYS A 33 1.71 -15.13 -16.58
N LEU A 34 0.67 -15.67 -17.25
CA LEU A 34 0.66 -17.06 -17.73
C LEU A 34 1.43 -17.27 -19.05
N SER A 35 1.95 -16.21 -19.67
CA SER A 35 2.71 -16.28 -20.91
C SER A 35 4.22 -16.31 -20.61
N THR A 36 4.76 -17.50 -20.36
CA THR A 36 6.16 -17.77 -20.00
C THR A 36 7.19 -17.32 -21.06
N PRO A 37 8.37 -16.79 -20.67
CA PRO A 37 9.60 -16.93 -21.44
C PRO A 37 10.19 -18.32 -21.23
N THR A 38 10.41 -19.01 -22.33
CA THR A 38 11.14 -20.28 -22.42
C THR A 38 12.61 -20.10 -21.99
N ASP A 39 13.11 -21.11 -21.28
CA ASP A 39 14.51 -21.58 -21.20
C ASP A 39 15.24 -21.52 -19.84
N HIS A 40 15.74 -22.71 -19.50
CA HIS A 40 16.74 -23.10 -18.48
C HIS A 40 16.27 -23.29 -17.03
N LEU A 41 15.77 -24.50 -16.69
CA LEU A 41 16.63 -25.53 -16.09
C LEU A 41 16.00 -26.92 -16.14
N LYS A 42 16.87 -27.90 -16.37
CA LYS A 42 16.64 -29.27 -16.79
C LYS A 42 16.54 -30.19 -15.57
N SER A 43 15.54 -31.08 -15.60
CA SER A 43 15.58 -32.48 -15.16
C SER A 43 15.75 -32.81 -13.67
N TYR A 44 14.64 -33.09 -13.01
CA TYR A 44 14.48 -34.33 -12.22
C TYR A 44 13.07 -34.90 -12.50
N MET A 45 13.00 -35.86 -13.42
CA MET A 45 11.85 -36.74 -13.62
C MET A 45 11.88 -37.86 -12.59
N LEU A 46 10.69 -38.22 -12.08
CA LEU A 46 10.23 -39.51 -11.50
C LEU A 46 8.99 -39.16 -10.64
N THR A 47 7.76 -39.63 -10.82
CA THR A 47 7.22 -40.75 -11.60
C THR A 47 5.73 -40.49 -11.82
N GLU A 48 5.26 -40.82 -13.03
CA GLU A 48 3.88 -40.86 -13.48
C GLU A 48 3.10 -42.01 -12.82
N MET A 49 1.91 -41.75 -12.28
CA MET A 49 0.87 -42.78 -12.14
C MET A 49 -0.52 -42.15 -12.01
N GLY A 50 -1.40 -42.49 -12.96
CA GLY A 50 -2.85 -42.49 -12.76
C GLY A 50 -3.61 -41.31 -13.35
N ALA A 51 -3.89 -41.38 -14.65
CA ALA A 51 -5.12 -40.80 -15.17
C ALA A 51 -6.31 -41.55 -14.54
N ASP A 52 -7.20 -40.82 -13.86
CA ASP A 52 -8.63 -40.97 -14.09
C ASP A 52 -9.42 -39.80 -13.50
N ALA A 53 -10.22 -39.24 -14.40
CA ALA A 53 -11.14 -38.13 -14.24
C ALA A 53 -12.06 -38.23 -13.02
N PHE A 54 -12.05 -37.19 -12.18
CA PHE A 54 -13.24 -36.72 -11.47
C PHE A 54 -13.20 -35.18 -11.41
N LEU A 55 -13.60 -34.55 -12.51
CA LEU A 55 -14.07 -33.16 -12.48
C LEU A 55 -15.40 -33.16 -11.72
N PRO A 56 -15.58 -32.36 -10.65
CA PRO A 56 -16.92 -32.11 -10.15
C PRO A 56 -17.67 -31.31 -11.22
N ASP A 57 -18.67 -31.95 -11.80
CA ASP A 57 -19.61 -31.34 -12.73
C ASP A 57 -20.46 -30.32 -11.96
N ILE A 58 -20.03 -29.07 -11.94
CA ILE A 58 -20.80 -27.97 -11.36
C ILE A 58 -21.75 -27.45 -12.43
N THR A 59 -22.84 -28.19 -12.66
CA THR A 59 -24.00 -27.65 -13.39
C THR A 59 -24.47 -26.36 -12.71
N PRO A 60 -24.51 -25.20 -13.41
CA PRO A 60 -25.03 -23.97 -12.83
C PRO A 60 -26.56 -24.03 -12.85
N SER A 61 -27.14 -24.80 -11.92
CA SER A 61 -28.60 -24.81 -11.70
C SER A 61 -29.00 -23.67 -10.77
N ALA A 62 -28.77 -22.44 -11.20
CA ALA A 62 -29.48 -21.27 -10.72
C ALA A 62 -29.30 -20.16 -11.75
N SER A 63 -30.37 -19.81 -12.46
CA SER A 63 -30.46 -18.54 -13.17
C SER A 63 -29.99 -17.42 -12.22
N PRO A 64 -29.08 -16.52 -12.63
CA PRO A 64 -28.74 -15.38 -11.81
C PRO A 64 -30.05 -14.64 -11.54
N GLN A 65 -30.43 -14.57 -10.27
CA GLN A 65 -31.57 -13.73 -9.89
C GLN A 65 -31.21 -12.31 -10.33
N PRO A 66 -32.10 -11.61 -11.03
CA PRO A 66 -31.88 -10.21 -11.34
C PRO A 66 -31.57 -9.53 -10.02
N LEU A 67 -30.43 -8.84 -9.94
CA LEU A 67 -30.17 -7.91 -8.86
C LEU A 67 -31.33 -6.92 -8.89
N LEU A 68 -32.34 -7.17 -8.04
CA LEU A 68 -33.37 -6.20 -7.74
C LEU A 68 -32.62 -4.91 -7.43
N PRO A 69 -33.00 -3.77 -8.00
CA PRO A 69 -32.28 -2.53 -7.81
C PRO A 69 -32.28 -2.24 -6.31
N LEU A 70 -31.19 -2.63 -5.65
CA LEU A 70 -30.82 -2.16 -4.33
C LEU A 70 -30.95 -0.66 -4.46
N LEU A 71 -31.91 -0.13 -3.70
CA LEU A 71 -32.16 1.29 -3.54
C LEU A 71 -30.82 2.01 -3.69
N ALA A 72 -30.68 2.75 -4.79
CA ALA A 72 -29.50 3.56 -5.02
C ALA A 72 -29.23 4.28 -3.69
N PRO A 73 -28.02 4.16 -3.11
CA PRO A 73 -27.75 4.78 -1.82
C PRO A 73 -28.25 6.23 -1.89
N SER A 74 -29.06 6.61 -0.90
CA SER A 74 -29.61 7.97 -0.79
C SER A 74 -28.54 8.99 -1.17
N PRO A 75 -28.89 10.05 -1.90
CA PRO A 75 -27.92 10.95 -2.53
C PRO A 75 -26.81 11.27 -1.53
N LEU A 76 -25.62 10.83 -1.91
CA LEU A 76 -24.39 10.89 -1.13
C LEU A 76 -24.33 12.25 -0.44
N THR A 77 -24.24 12.25 0.90
CA THR A 77 -23.99 13.48 1.65
C THR A 77 -22.79 14.17 1.01
N PRO A 78 -22.90 15.45 0.62
CA PRO A 78 -21.87 16.08 -0.17
C PRO A 78 -20.54 15.99 0.56
N PHE A 79 -19.46 15.74 -0.21
CA PHE A 79 -18.04 15.71 0.20
C PHE A 79 -17.55 17.02 0.87
N THR A 80 -18.46 17.94 1.16
CA THR A 80 -18.22 19.32 1.58
C THR A 80 -18.50 19.54 3.06
N ASN A 81 -18.71 18.49 3.86
CA ASN A 81 -18.76 18.64 5.32
C ASN A 81 -17.33 18.79 5.86
N SER A 82 -16.66 19.85 5.42
CA SER A 82 -15.29 20.15 5.77
C SER A 82 -15.26 20.78 7.16
N THR A 83 -15.12 19.96 8.19
CA THR A 83 -14.81 20.45 9.53
C THR A 83 -13.35 20.92 9.55
N ILE A 84 -13.09 22.07 10.16
CA ILE A 84 -11.72 22.54 10.36
C ILE A 84 -11.05 21.56 11.34
N PRO A 85 -10.00 20.83 10.93
CA PRO A 85 -9.39 19.82 11.78
C PRO A 85 -8.67 20.48 12.96
N LYS A 86 -8.80 19.89 14.16
CA LYS A 86 -8.20 20.44 15.39
C LYS A 86 -6.83 19.80 15.64
N LEU A 87 -5.82 20.30 14.95
CA LEU A 87 -4.46 19.75 15.04
C LEU A 87 -3.81 20.00 16.41
N SER A 88 -2.94 19.07 16.80
CA SER A 88 -2.16 19.10 18.03
C SER A 88 -1.12 20.22 18.06
N GLY A 89 -0.65 20.64 16.88
CA GLY A 89 0.45 21.61 16.72
C GLY A 89 1.84 21.03 17.00
N LEU A 90 1.95 19.72 17.27
CA LEU A 90 3.22 19.04 17.53
C LEU A 90 3.78 18.33 16.28
N CYS A 91 2.91 18.02 15.32
CA CYS A 91 3.32 17.32 14.13
C CYS A 91 3.97 18.25 13.10
N MET A 92 5.16 17.89 12.64
CA MET A 92 5.93 18.65 11.65
C MET A 92 5.59 18.29 10.20
N LEU A 93 4.57 17.45 9.97
CA LEU A 93 4.17 17.05 8.62
C LEU A 93 3.53 18.24 7.88
N ASN A 94 3.93 18.42 6.61
CA ASN A 94 3.40 19.49 5.77
C ASN A 94 2.19 19.00 4.96
N PHE A 95 0.99 19.11 5.56
CA PHE A 95 -0.25 18.70 4.89
C PHE A 95 -0.57 19.51 3.64
N THR A 96 -0.06 20.74 3.53
CA THR A 96 -0.27 21.61 2.37
C THR A 96 0.46 21.09 1.13
N SER A 97 1.72 20.65 1.27
CA SER A 97 2.50 20.10 0.15
C SER A 97 1.98 18.74 -0.32
N THR A 98 1.22 18.05 0.53
CA THR A 98 0.59 16.76 0.23
C THR A 98 -0.94 16.85 0.15
N GLN A 99 -1.51 18.04 -0.07
CA GLN A 99 -2.98 18.22 -0.03
C GLN A 99 -3.70 17.32 -1.02
N ASN A 100 -3.18 17.17 -2.25
CA ASN A 100 -3.79 16.29 -3.25
C ASN A 100 -3.79 14.82 -2.80
N LEU A 101 -2.73 14.38 -2.13
CA LEU A 101 -2.63 13.03 -1.57
C LEU A 101 -3.65 12.85 -0.44
N MET A 102 -3.74 13.79 0.51
CA MET A 102 -4.70 13.74 1.61
C MET A 102 -6.15 13.69 1.10
N THR A 103 -6.49 14.53 0.12
CA THR A 103 -7.82 14.54 -0.50
C THR A 103 -8.14 13.21 -1.15
N MET A 104 -7.20 12.62 -1.88
CA MET A 104 -7.41 11.34 -2.55
C MET A 104 -7.59 10.20 -1.55
N THR A 105 -6.81 10.18 -0.47
CA THR A 105 -6.98 9.20 0.61
C THR A 105 -8.32 9.36 1.33
N SER A 106 -8.78 10.60 1.52
CA SER A 106 -10.12 10.87 2.06
C SER A 106 -11.24 10.35 1.15
N ILE A 107 -11.05 10.45 -0.17
CA ILE A 107 -11.97 9.88 -1.18
C ILE A 107 -11.98 8.36 -1.13
N ASP A 108 -10.80 7.74 -1.09
CA ASP A 108 -10.64 6.29 -1.07
C ASP A 108 -11.11 5.67 0.25
N CYS A 109 -11.04 6.44 1.35
CA CYS A 109 -11.51 6.07 2.68
C CYS A 109 -12.84 6.74 3.04
N TRP A 110 -13.65 7.12 2.06
CA TRP A 110 -14.87 7.87 2.32
C TRP A 110 -15.82 7.12 3.26
N ALA A 111 -16.40 7.82 4.23
CA ALA A 111 -17.17 7.23 5.32
C ALA A 111 -18.29 6.27 4.88
N ALA A 112 -18.92 6.55 3.73
CA ALA A 112 -19.99 5.72 3.19
C ALA A 112 -19.51 4.38 2.59
N PHE A 113 -18.24 4.30 2.18
CA PHE A 113 -17.67 3.13 1.50
C PHE A 113 -16.55 2.43 2.30
N ALA A 114 -16.00 3.09 3.32
CA ALA A 114 -14.91 2.56 4.12
C ALA A 114 -15.18 1.12 4.64
N PRO A 115 -16.37 0.77 5.19
CA PRO A 115 -16.61 -0.60 5.67
C PRO A 115 -16.68 -1.68 4.57
N LEU A 116 -16.89 -1.27 3.31
CA LEU A 116 -17.05 -2.18 2.17
C LEU A 116 -15.74 -2.37 1.39
N LEU A 117 -14.86 -1.36 1.40
CA LEU A 117 -13.65 -1.29 0.57
C LEU A 117 -12.38 -1.06 1.41
N GLU A 118 -12.46 -1.21 2.74
CA GLU A 118 -11.35 -0.98 3.67
C GLU A 118 -10.07 -1.69 3.24
N ASN A 119 -10.13 -3.00 3.06
CA ASN A 119 -8.93 -3.83 2.85
C ASN A 119 -8.35 -3.72 1.44
N VAL A 120 -9.15 -3.30 0.46
CA VAL A 120 -8.77 -3.31 -0.96
C VAL A 120 -8.33 -1.93 -1.45
N ILE A 121 -8.97 -0.87 -0.97
CA ILE A 121 -8.73 0.49 -1.46
C ILE A 121 -8.26 1.39 -0.33
N CYS A 122 -9.06 1.57 0.72
CA CYS A 122 -8.79 2.58 1.75
C CYS A 122 -7.48 2.32 2.51
N CYS A 123 -7.29 1.16 3.12
CA CYS A 123 -6.13 0.89 3.95
C CYS A 123 -4.81 0.86 3.17
N PRO A 124 -4.73 0.24 1.97
CA PRO A 124 -3.56 0.39 1.11
C PRO A 124 -3.21 1.86 0.80
N GLN A 125 -4.21 2.70 0.54
CA GLN A 125 -4.02 4.12 0.24
C GLN A 125 -3.60 4.92 1.47
N LEU A 126 -4.17 4.61 2.63
CA LEU A 126 -3.78 5.21 3.90
C LEU A 126 -2.32 4.85 4.25
N HIS A 127 -1.93 3.58 4.12
CA HIS A 127 -0.54 3.16 4.33
C HIS A 127 0.43 3.87 3.38
N ALA A 128 0.12 3.94 2.08
CA ALA A 128 0.93 4.68 1.11
C ALA A 128 1.03 6.17 1.49
N THR A 129 -0.07 6.76 1.95
CA THR A 129 -0.11 8.16 2.39
C THR A 129 0.83 8.42 3.56
N LEU A 130 0.81 7.56 4.58
CA LEU A 130 1.71 7.68 5.73
C LEU A 130 3.18 7.57 5.33
N VAL A 131 3.50 6.62 4.44
CA VAL A 131 4.85 6.47 3.89
C VAL A 131 5.29 7.73 3.16
N ILE A 132 4.44 8.31 2.31
CA ILE A 132 4.77 9.51 1.54
C ILE A 132 4.93 10.72 2.46
N LEU A 133 4.04 10.90 3.44
CA LEU A 133 4.13 12.00 4.40
C LEU A 133 5.47 12.00 5.14
N VAL A 134 5.88 10.84 5.68
CA VAL A 134 7.18 10.71 6.36
C VAL A 134 8.34 10.84 5.37
N GLY A 135 8.21 10.32 4.15
CA GLY A 135 9.20 10.49 3.09
C GLY A 135 9.40 11.95 2.66
N GLN A 136 8.32 12.74 2.54
CA GLN A 136 8.43 14.16 2.25
C GLN A 136 9.09 14.93 3.40
N LEU A 137 8.74 14.60 4.66
CA LEU A 137 9.44 15.17 5.82
C LEU A 137 10.93 14.82 5.80
N SER A 138 11.29 13.62 5.33
CA SER A 138 12.68 13.18 5.22
C SER A 138 13.52 14.05 4.28
N LYS A 139 12.92 14.63 3.22
CA LYS A 139 13.63 15.57 2.33
C LYS A 139 14.17 16.79 3.07
N GLU A 140 13.44 17.25 4.08
CA GLU A 140 13.78 18.46 4.84
C GLU A 140 14.65 18.14 6.06
N THR A 141 14.44 16.97 6.66
CA THR A 141 15.03 16.62 7.97
C THR A 141 16.18 15.62 7.90
N GLY A 142 16.31 14.86 6.81
CA GLY A 142 17.28 13.77 6.69
C GLY A 142 16.95 12.51 7.49
N VAL A 143 15.75 12.43 8.08
CA VAL A 143 15.32 11.29 8.92
C VAL A 143 14.17 10.53 8.24
N LEU A 144 14.22 9.20 8.23
CA LEU A 144 13.27 8.28 7.61
C LEU A 144 12.20 7.74 8.57
N ALA A 145 12.15 8.28 9.79
CA ALA A 145 11.23 7.88 10.84
C ALA A 145 10.94 9.05 11.78
N LEU A 146 9.70 9.13 12.28
CA LEU A 146 9.36 10.06 13.34
C LEU A 146 9.93 9.60 14.67
N ASN A 147 10.22 10.57 15.54
CA ASN A 147 10.47 10.27 16.94
C ASN A 147 9.23 9.62 17.57
N ARG A 148 9.43 8.60 18.41
CA ARG A 148 8.37 7.88 19.13
C ARG A 148 7.42 8.81 19.88
N THR A 149 7.93 9.92 20.41
CA THR A 149 7.11 10.93 21.12
C THR A 149 6.20 11.72 20.18
N LEU A 150 6.60 11.92 18.92
CA LEU A 150 5.85 12.68 17.92
C LEU A 150 4.91 11.81 17.09
N ALA A 151 5.14 10.49 17.04
CA ALA A 151 4.36 9.58 16.23
C ALA A 151 2.86 9.57 16.59
N LYS A 152 2.52 9.52 17.87
CA LYS A 152 1.12 9.54 18.33
C LYS A 152 0.39 10.84 17.99
N PRO A 153 0.90 12.04 18.34
CA PRO A 153 0.24 13.28 17.94
C PRO A 153 0.19 13.45 16.42
N CYS A 154 1.22 13.04 15.68
CA CYS A 154 1.18 13.09 14.22
C CYS A 154 0.10 12.18 13.61
N LEU A 155 -0.03 10.95 14.10
CA LEU A 155 -1.05 10.04 13.61
C LEU A 155 -2.47 10.59 13.85
N SER A 156 -2.68 11.18 15.03
CA SER A 156 -3.95 11.84 15.36
C SER A 156 -4.22 13.08 14.49
N ASP A 157 -3.20 13.87 14.16
CA ASP A 157 -3.34 15.01 13.26
C ASP A 157 -3.69 14.56 11.83
N ILE A 158 -3.06 13.49 11.35
CA ILE A 158 -3.38 12.89 10.04
C ILE A 158 -4.85 12.45 9.98
N GLU A 159 -5.31 11.70 10.99
CA GLU A 159 -6.70 11.22 11.06
C GLU A 159 -7.69 12.38 11.06
N GLN A 160 -7.45 13.42 11.87
CA GLN A 160 -8.33 14.59 11.90
C GLN A 160 -8.37 15.34 10.57
N VAL A 161 -7.26 15.44 9.84
CA VAL A 161 -7.25 16.05 8.50
C VAL A 161 -8.09 15.22 7.52
N LEU A 162 -7.99 13.89 7.57
CA LEU A 162 -8.76 12.99 6.70
C LEU A 162 -10.26 13.03 7.02
N GLU A 163 -10.63 12.95 8.30
CA GLU A 163 -12.01 13.08 8.77
C GLU A 163 -12.60 14.45 8.41
N GLY A 164 -11.82 15.52 8.60
CA GLY A 164 -12.18 16.88 8.18
C GLY A 164 -12.34 17.05 6.66
N GLN A 165 -11.90 16.07 5.86
CA GLN A 165 -12.11 16.02 4.41
C GLN A 165 -13.23 15.03 4.01
N GLY A 166 -13.88 14.39 4.97
CA GLY A 166 -15.02 13.49 4.77
C GLY A 166 -14.69 12.00 4.84
N ALA A 167 -13.45 11.63 5.18
CA ALA A 167 -13.08 10.23 5.36
C ALA A 167 -13.86 9.60 6.54
N GLY A 168 -13.92 8.27 6.60
CA GLY A 168 -14.53 7.55 7.71
C GLY A 168 -13.94 7.96 9.07
N GLU A 169 -14.73 7.82 10.13
CA GLU A 169 -14.23 7.99 11.49
C GLU A 169 -13.42 6.75 11.91
N ASN A 170 -12.43 6.92 12.79
CA ASN A 170 -11.61 5.83 13.34
C ASN A 170 -10.82 5.03 12.28
N LEU A 171 -10.40 5.65 11.18
CA LEU A 171 -9.63 4.96 10.11
C LEU A 171 -8.37 4.29 10.64
N ILE A 172 -7.73 4.89 11.63
CA ILE A 172 -6.52 4.32 12.23
C ILE A 172 -6.83 2.97 12.88
N GLN A 173 -8.01 2.81 13.49
CA GLN A 173 -8.45 1.53 14.03
C GLN A 173 -8.89 0.57 12.93
N VAL A 174 -9.68 1.05 11.96
CA VAL A 174 -10.17 0.23 10.82
C VAL A 174 -9.00 -0.41 10.07
N CYS A 175 -7.96 0.36 9.78
CA CYS A 175 -6.78 -0.10 9.07
C CYS A 175 -5.67 -0.66 9.98
N SER A 176 -5.94 -0.85 11.27
CA SER A 176 -4.96 -1.39 12.24
C SER A 176 -3.61 -0.66 12.23
N ILE A 177 -3.64 0.67 12.14
CA ILE A 177 -2.46 1.51 12.09
C ILE A 177 -2.06 1.91 13.50
N HIS A 178 -0.77 1.78 13.81
CA HIS A 178 -0.19 2.15 15.09
C HIS A 178 0.80 3.31 14.93
N PRO A 179 1.07 4.09 15.99
CA PRO A 179 2.11 5.10 15.96
C PRO A 179 3.50 4.55 15.57
N SER A 180 3.81 3.29 15.89
CA SER A 180 5.04 2.63 15.45
C SER A 180 5.18 2.54 13.92
N ASN A 181 4.08 2.53 13.17
CA ASN A 181 4.10 2.57 11.70
C ASN A 181 4.60 3.92 11.14
N LEU A 182 4.79 4.95 11.97
CA LEU A 182 5.44 6.22 11.61
C LEU A 182 6.90 6.31 12.10
N THR A 183 7.34 5.40 12.97
CA THR A 183 8.71 5.36 13.51
C THR A 183 9.56 4.34 12.77
N GLU A 184 10.80 4.10 13.22
CA GLU A 184 11.70 3.06 12.73
C GLU A 184 11.26 1.64 13.14
N ALA A 185 10.29 1.54 14.07
CA ALA A 185 9.91 0.30 14.74
C ALA A 185 11.14 -0.49 15.21
N SER A 186 11.39 -1.69 14.67
CA SER A 186 12.58 -2.49 14.98
C SER A 186 13.74 -2.34 13.98
N CYS A 187 13.57 -1.57 12.90
CA CYS A 187 14.63 -1.34 11.93
C CYS A 187 15.76 -0.48 12.56
N PRO A 188 17.04 -0.90 12.48
CA PRO A 188 18.13 -0.17 13.11
C PRO A 188 18.50 1.14 12.43
N VAL A 189 18.08 1.33 11.17
CA VAL A 189 18.43 2.50 10.36
C VAL A 189 17.25 3.45 10.29
N LYS A 190 17.49 4.70 10.65
CA LYS A 190 16.48 5.78 10.60
C LYS A 190 16.96 7.04 9.91
N ASP A 191 18.26 7.16 9.61
CA ASP A 191 18.87 8.35 9.02
C ASP A 191 19.20 8.10 7.54
N VAL A 192 19.00 9.11 6.69
CA VAL A 192 19.21 9.00 5.23
C VAL A 192 20.65 8.67 4.89
N ASP A 193 21.63 9.32 5.53
CA ASP A 193 23.05 9.06 5.28
C ASP A 193 23.43 7.61 5.58
N GLU A 194 22.90 7.05 6.67
CA GLU A 194 23.18 5.66 7.03
C GLU A 194 22.53 4.69 6.05
N PHE A 195 21.29 4.98 5.62
CA PHE A 195 20.59 4.21 4.60
C PHE A 195 21.39 4.16 3.29
N GLU A 196 21.81 5.32 2.80
CA GLU A 196 22.49 5.47 1.51
C GLU A 196 23.86 4.79 1.48
N ASN A 197 24.53 4.72 2.62
CA ASN A 197 25.79 3.97 2.76
C ASN A 197 25.61 2.44 2.86
N THR A 198 24.38 1.96 3.09
CA THR A 198 24.11 0.53 3.31
C THR A 198 23.49 -0.15 2.09
N VAL A 199 22.68 0.59 1.33
CA VAL A 199 21.85 0.05 0.24
C VAL A 199 22.50 0.35 -1.12
N ASN A 200 22.32 -0.57 -2.09
CA ASN A 200 22.67 -0.30 -3.49
C ASN A 200 21.63 0.65 -4.11
N LEU A 201 21.88 1.95 -4.03
CA LEU A 201 20.94 2.98 -4.50
C LEU A 201 20.67 2.89 -6.00
N SER A 202 21.71 2.56 -6.78
CA SER A 202 21.59 2.47 -8.24
C SER A 202 20.60 1.39 -8.66
N GLU A 203 20.67 0.23 -7.99
CA GLU A 203 19.76 -0.90 -8.25
C GLU A 203 18.35 -0.59 -7.74
N LEU A 204 18.22 -0.06 -6.52
CA LEU A 204 16.91 0.26 -5.95
C LEU A 204 16.15 1.29 -6.78
N LEU A 205 16.80 2.37 -7.20
CA LEU A 205 16.16 3.40 -8.03
C LEU A 205 15.86 2.89 -9.44
N ALA A 206 16.78 2.15 -10.07
CA ALA A 206 16.54 1.58 -11.40
C ALA A 206 15.34 0.62 -11.42
N SER A 207 15.12 -0.12 -10.35
CA SER A 207 13.99 -1.05 -10.21
C SER A 207 12.67 -0.35 -9.89
N CYS A 208 12.69 0.78 -9.17
CA CYS A 208 11.48 1.36 -8.55
C CYS A 208 11.07 2.75 -9.06
N GLU A 209 11.94 3.48 -9.78
CA GLU A 209 11.63 4.84 -10.26
C GLU A 209 10.45 4.86 -11.23
N LYS A 210 10.21 3.77 -11.94
CA LYS A 210 9.06 3.59 -12.81
C LYS A 210 8.64 2.13 -12.81
N ILE A 211 7.44 1.87 -12.32
CA ILE A 211 6.85 0.54 -12.33
C ILE A 211 5.70 0.46 -13.34
N ASP A 212 5.56 -0.69 -13.95
CA ASP A 212 4.32 -1.11 -14.59
C ASP A 212 3.58 -1.99 -13.56
N PRO A 213 2.43 -1.57 -13.01
CA PRO A 213 1.77 -2.31 -11.95
C PRO A 213 1.44 -3.76 -12.32
N VAL A 214 1.12 -4.04 -13.58
CA VAL A 214 0.79 -5.40 -14.03
C VAL A 214 2.03 -6.27 -14.04
N LYS A 215 3.12 -5.78 -14.65
CA LYS A 215 4.39 -6.52 -14.68
C LYS A 215 5.00 -6.68 -13.30
N GLU A 216 4.92 -5.65 -12.47
CA GLU A 216 5.44 -5.69 -11.10
C GLU A 216 4.75 -6.78 -10.27
N CYS A 217 3.46 -7.07 -10.53
CA CYS A 217 2.78 -8.18 -9.88
C CYS A 217 3.28 -9.56 -10.30
N CYS A 218 3.81 -9.72 -11.51
CA CYS A 218 4.38 -10.98 -11.98
C CYS A 218 5.86 -11.10 -11.60
N ASP A 219 6.65 -10.07 -11.93
CA ASP A 219 8.12 -10.12 -11.92
C ASP A 219 8.70 -9.68 -10.57
N GLN A 220 7.95 -8.89 -9.78
CA GLN A 220 8.34 -8.39 -8.46
C GLN A 220 9.71 -7.72 -8.43
N VAL A 221 10.08 -6.99 -9.48
CA VAL A 221 11.42 -6.41 -9.64
C VAL A 221 11.67 -5.33 -8.58
N CYS A 222 10.73 -4.40 -8.41
CA CYS A 222 10.85 -3.37 -7.38
C CYS A 222 10.65 -3.96 -5.98
N GLN A 223 9.64 -4.82 -5.77
CA GLN A 223 9.44 -5.50 -4.48
C GLN A 223 10.65 -6.34 -4.05
N GLY A 224 11.34 -6.97 -5.00
CA GLY A 224 12.59 -7.70 -4.79
C GLY A 224 13.70 -6.77 -4.33
N ALA A 225 13.94 -5.68 -5.07
CA ALA A 225 14.94 -4.67 -4.70
C ALA A 225 14.67 -4.05 -3.32
N ILE A 226 13.40 -3.79 -2.98
CA ILE A 226 12.99 -3.31 -1.66
C ILE A 226 13.29 -4.35 -0.58
N SER A 227 12.99 -5.63 -0.83
CA SER A 227 13.22 -6.71 0.12
C SER A 227 14.72 -6.96 0.37
N ASP A 228 15.53 -6.85 -0.67
CA ASP A 228 16.98 -6.96 -0.57
C ASP A 228 17.59 -5.80 0.22
N ALA A 229 17.15 -4.57 -0.07
CA ALA A 229 17.54 -3.39 0.69
C ALA A 229 17.14 -3.52 2.17
N ALA A 230 15.90 -3.92 2.45
CA ALA A 230 15.40 -4.10 3.80
C ALA A 230 16.18 -5.18 4.58
N THR A 231 16.54 -6.28 3.92
CA THR A 231 17.35 -7.34 4.52
C THR A 231 18.74 -6.83 4.91
N ARG A 232 19.40 -6.06 4.03
CA ARG A 232 20.70 -5.44 4.34
C ARG A 232 20.63 -4.51 5.55
N LEU A 233 19.56 -3.72 5.66
CA LEU A 233 19.34 -2.84 6.81
C LEU A 233 19.08 -3.65 8.09
N ALA A 234 18.24 -4.67 8.04
CA ALA A 234 17.90 -5.51 9.19
C ALA A 234 19.13 -6.24 9.78
N LEU A 235 20.09 -6.61 8.92
CA LEU A 235 21.34 -7.27 9.32
C LEU A 235 22.27 -6.36 10.15
N LYS A 236 22.17 -5.03 10.04
CA LYS A 236 22.99 -4.10 10.85
C LYS A 236 22.75 -4.19 12.36
N ALA A 237 21.57 -4.65 12.77
CA ALA A 237 21.25 -4.85 14.19
C ALA A 237 21.87 -6.14 14.79
N SER A 238 22.58 -6.93 13.97
CA SER A 238 23.00 -8.29 14.35
C SER A 238 24.47 -8.31 14.78
N ASP A 239 24.72 -8.76 16.01
CA ASP A 239 26.03 -9.28 16.39
C ASP A 239 26.20 -10.66 15.70
N PRO A 240 27.29 -10.93 14.95
CA PRO A 240 27.45 -12.16 14.15
C PRO A 240 27.34 -13.48 14.93
N LEU A 241 27.33 -13.42 16.27
CA LEU A 241 27.38 -14.57 17.17
C LEU A 241 26.02 -15.03 17.72
N SER A 242 24.91 -14.36 17.38
CA SER A 242 23.57 -14.61 17.99
C SER A 242 22.55 -15.32 17.08
N MET A 243 22.95 -15.80 15.90
CA MET A 243 21.99 -16.21 14.85
C MET A 243 21.47 -17.67 14.90
N ASP A 244 21.83 -18.47 15.91
CA ASP A 244 21.35 -19.86 16.02
C ASP A 244 20.26 -19.98 17.11
N GLY A 245 19.00 -19.72 16.74
CA GLY A 245 17.86 -19.96 17.63
C GLY A 245 16.50 -19.92 16.92
N PRO A 246 15.52 -20.78 17.27
CA PRO A 246 14.21 -20.83 16.63
C PRO A 246 13.37 -19.54 16.81
N HIS A 247 13.69 -18.70 17.81
CA HIS A 247 13.06 -17.40 18.04
C HIS A 247 13.66 -16.26 17.22
N VAL A 248 14.83 -16.45 16.61
CA VAL A 248 15.54 -15.42 15.83
C VAL A 248 14.90 -15.20 14.46
N LEU A 249 14.34 -16.25 13.86
CA LEU A 249 13.69 -16.20 12.55
C LEU A 249 12.43 -15.31 12.51
N PRO A 250 11.47 -15.43 13.45
CA PRO A 250 10.32 -14.52 13.53
C PRO A 250 10.73 -13.06 13.75
N GLU A 251 11.65 -12.82 14.69
CA GLU A 251 12.14 -11.46 14.97
C GLU A 251 12.88 -10.84 13.79
N HIS A 252 13.67 -11.64 13.06
CA HIS A 252 14.32 -11.22 11.84
C HIS A 252 13.29 -10.89 10.74
N SER A 253 12.26 -11.71 10.56
CA SER A 253 11.20 -11.44 9.58
C SER A 253 10.43 -10.16 9.89
N THR A 254 10.05 -9.93 11.15
CA THR A 254 9.41 -8.68 11.58
C THR A 254 10.33 -7.49 11.35
N ARG A 255 11.62 -7.61 11.67
CA ARG A 255 12.61 -6.54 11.43
C ARG A 255 12.78 -6.21 9.96
N VAL A 256 12.82 -7.22 9.08
CA VAL A 256 12.89 -7.00 7.64
C VAL A 256 11.65 -6.26 7.16
N ASN A 257 10.45 -6.61 7.63
CA ASN A 257 9.22 -5.89 7.28
C ASN A 257 9.21 -4.43 7.78
N ASP A 258 9.68 -4.18 9.00
CA ASP A 258 9.86 -2.82 9.50
C ASP A 258 10.85 -2.03 8.63
N CYS A 259 11.96 -2.65 8.23
CA CYS A 259 12.93 -2.04 7.32
C CYS A 259 12.38 -1.82 5.90
N LYS A 260 11.45 -2.64 5.40
CA LYS A 260 10.76 -2.35 4.12
C LYS A 260 10.05 -0.99 4.19
N THR A 261 9.40 -0.68 5.31
CA THR A 261 8.74 0.62 5.49
C THR A 261 9.75 1.78 5.44
N VAL A 262 10.94 1.61 6.02
CA VAL A 262 12.03 2.59 5.94
C VAL A 262 12.51 2.79 4.49
N VAL A 263 12.68 1.70 3.73
CA VAL A 263 13.04 1.74 2.30
C VAL A 263 11.98 2.50 1.48
N LEU A 264 10.69 2.21 1.70
CA LEU A 264 9.59 2.87 1.00
C LEU A 264 9.55 4.38 1.30
N ARG A 265 9.82 4.79 2.55
CA ARG A 265 9.90 6.21 2.92
C ARG A 265 11.09 6.91 2.25
N TRP A 266 12.23 6.23 2.13
CA TRP A 266 13.38 6.76 1.40
C TRP A 266 13.06 6.91 -0.09
N LEU A 267 12.43 5.92 -0.72
CA LEU A 267 11.94 6.03 -2.10
C LEU A 267 11.01 7.24 -2.27
N ALA A 268 10.05 7.40 -1.36
CA ALA A 268 9.14 8.54 -1.37
C ALA A 268 9.85 9.89 -1.11
N SER A 269 11.03 9.90 -0.46
CA SER A 269 11.84 11.11 -0.29
C SER A 269 12.67 11.46 -1.54
N LYS A 270 12.86 10.53 -2.48
CA LYS A 270 13.50 10.82 -3.78
C LYS A 270 12.53 11.22 -4.87
N LEU A 271 11.26 10.86 -4.72
CA LEU A 271 10.19 11.10 -5.70
C LEU A 271 9.31 12.29 -5.26
N ASP A 272 8.65 12.97 -6.19
CA ASP A 272 7.56 13.88 -5.81
C ASP A 272 6.33 13.09 -5.31
N PRO A 273 5.44 13.70 -4.52
CA PRO A 273 4.31 13.00 -3.91
C PRO A 273 3.40 12.27 -4.89
N TYR A 274 3.24 12.80 -6.12
CA TYR A 274 2.36 12.19 -7.10
C TYR A 274 2.99 10.91 -7.67
N HIS A 275 4.25 10.96 -8.10
CA HIS A 275 4.94 9.76 -8.58
C HIS A 275 5.12 8.70 -7.50
N ALA A 276 5.48 9.11 -6.27
CA ALA A 276 5.59 8.19 -5.13
C ALA A 276 4.27 7.43 -4.89
N LYS A 277 3.14 8.12 -4.97
CA LYS A 277 1.80 7.52 -4.83
C LYS A 277 1.53 6.48 -5.92
N GLU A 278 1.81 6.78 -7.19
CA GLU A 278 1.61 5.81 -8.28
C GLU A 278 2.44 4.53 -8.07
N ILE A 279 3.71 4.68 -7.65
CA ILE A 279 4.60 3.54 -7.37
C ILE A 279 4.09 2.73 -6.17
N LEU A 280 3.84 3.39 -5.03
CA LEU A 280 3.41 2.68 -3.82
C LEU A 280 2.05 1.98 -4.01
N ARG A 281 1.12 2.60 -4.74
CA ARG A 281 -0.16 1.96 -5.07
C ARG A 281 0.03 0.77 -6.01
N GLY A 282 0.91 0.88 -6.99
CA GLY A 282 1.21 -0.25 -7.87
C GLY A 282 1.83 -1.43 -7.12
N LEU A 283 2.73 -1.16 -6.16
CA LEU A 283 3.34 -2.20 -5.33
C LEU A 283 2.32 -2.92 -4.43
N THR A 284 1.34 -2.21 -3.86
CA THR A 284 0.34 -2.82 -2.97
C THR A 284 -0.79 -3.50 -3.73
N SER A 285 -1.06 -3.11 -4.98
CA SER A 285 -2.11 -3.71 -5.82
C SER A 285 -1.90 -5.21 -6.08
N CYS A 286 -0.67 -5.69 -5.99
CA CYS A 286 -0.31 -7.10 -6.22
C CYS A 286 -0.68 -8.03 -5.05
N ASN A 287 -0.80 -7.50 -3.83
CA ASN A 287 -1.04 -8.30 -2.61
C ASN A 287 -2.52 -8.61 -2.36
N VAL A 288 -3.44 -8.00 -3.11
CA VAL A 288 -4.89 -8.13 -2.92
C VAL A 288 -5.40 -9.56 -3.19
N ASN A 289 -4.59 -10.43 -3.82
CA ASN A 289 -4.96 -11.80 -4.18
C ASN A 289 -4.27 -12.92 -3.37
N LYS A 290 -3.51 -12.62 -2.31
CA LYS A 290 -2.83 -13.69 -1.52
C LYS A 290 -3.49 -14.03 -0.18
N GLY A 291 -4.52 -13.30 0.25
CA GLY A 291 -5.24 -13.64 1.49
C GLY A 291 -4.36 -13.73 2.73
N GLU A 292 -3.25 -12.98 2.76
CA GLU A 292 -2.31 -12.99 3.88
C GLU A 292 -2.34 -11.63 4.57
N TYR A 293 -3.38 -11.44 5.38
CA TYR A 293 -3.42 -10.42 6.43
C TYR A 293 -3.29 -11.15 7.77
N THR A 294 -2.12 -11.02 8.39
CA THR A 294 -1.88 -11.30 9.82
C THR A 294 -1.04 -10.19 10.39
#